data_AF-I9C7Z0-F1
#
_entry.id   AF-I9C7Z0-F1
#
_cell.length_a   1.000
_cell.length_b   1.000
_cell.length_c   1.000
_cell.angle_alpha   90.00
_cell.angle_beta   90.00
_cell.angle_gamma   90.00
#
_symmetry.space_group_name_H-M   'P 1'
#
loop_
_entity.id
_entity.type
_entity.pdbx_description
1 polymer ?
#
loop_
_entity_poly.entity_id
_entity_poly.type
_entity_poly.pdbx_seq_one_letter_code
_entity_poly.pdbx_strand_id
1 'polypeptide(L)' 'MHRSIILAKFGSYWLYQYLFAKKDRANIDDDELREFRLLAKNLQKATDKDIAPLLADGRLTEICNGDQA' A
#
# COMPACT_ATOMS: atom_id res chain seq x y z
N MET A 1 13.75 -3.45 -14.20
CA MET A 1 13.80 -3.70 -12.74
C MET A 1 12.88 -2.70 -12.07
N HIS A 2 12.00 -3.20 -11.22
CA HIS A 2 11.03 -2.39 -10.48
C HIS A 2 11.33 -2.50 -8.99
N ARG A 3 11.11 -1.41 -8.24
CA ARG A 3 11.15 -1.43 -6.79
C ARG A 3 9.72 -1.44 -6.28
N SER A 4 9.47 -2.10 -5.16
CA SER A 4 8.16 -2.17 -4.55
C SER A 4 8.28 -1.85 -3.08
N ILE A 5 7.31 -1.12 -2.55
CA ILE A 5 7.22 -0.86 -1.11
C ILE A 5 6.06 -1.68 -0.57
N ILE A 6 6.35 -2.46 0.45
CA ILE A 6 5.32 -3.19 1.18
C ILE A 6 5.21 -2.52 2.55
N LEU A 7 4.03 -1.99 2.84
CA LEU A 7 3.70 -1.62 4.21
C LEU A 7 3.30 -2.92 4.90
N ALA A 8 4.06 -3.33 5.91
CA ALA A 8 3.79 -4.53 6.69
C ALA A 8 3.34 -4.14 8.10
N LYS A 9 2.70 -5.06 8.82
CA LYS A 9 2.36 -4.95 10.25
C LYS A 9 1.25 -3.94 10.59
N PHE A 10 0.20 -3.82 9.76
CA PHE A 10 -0.98 -3.02 10.10
C PHE A 10 -2.22 -3.91 10.31
N GLY A 11 -2.33 -4.46 11.52
CA GLY A 11 -3.47 -5.30 11.91
C GLY A 11 -3.52 -6.59 11.10
N SER A 12 -4.67 -6.83 10.46
CA SER A 12 -4.96 -8.05 9.69
C SER A 12 -4.51 -7.97 8.22
N TYR A 13 -3.95 -6.84 7.77
CA TYR A 13 -3.75 -6.54 6.35
C TYR A 13 -2.29 -6.20 6.00
N TRP A 14 -1.93 -6.45 4.74
CA TRP A 14 -0.66 -6.05 4.11
C TRP A 14 -0.99 -5.20 2.89
N LEU A 15 -0.27 -4.09 2.69
CA LEU A 15 -0.54 -3.14 1.60
C LEU A 15 0.67 -3.16 0.69
N TYR A 16 0.45 -3.66 -0.51
CA TYR A 16 1.43 -3.63 -1.57
C TYR A 16 1.32 -2.29 -2.31
N GLN A 17 2.30 -1.41 -2.12
CA GLN A 17 2.40 -0.16 -2.86
C GLN A 17 3.50 -0.29 -3.91
N TYR A 18 3.10 -0.35 -5.18
CA TYR A 18 4.06 -0.34 -6.27
C TYR A 18 4.67 1.06 -6.42
N LEU A 19 5.99 1.17 -6.26
CA LEU A 19 6.70 2.44 -6.31
C LEU A 19 7.79 2.39 -7.38
N PHE A 20 7.44 2.97 -8.52
CA PHE A 20 8.32 3.50 -9.57
C PHE A 20 9.28 2.53 -10.30
N ALA A 21 9.58 2.87 -11.55
CA ALA A 21 10.64 2.23 -12.30
C ALA A 21 12.01 2.69 -11.76
N LYS A 22 12.99 1.78 -11.69
CA LYS A 22 14.33 2.02 -11.09
C LYS A 22 15.08 3.25 -11.63
N LYS A 23 14.69 3.76 -12.81
CA LYS A 23 15.27 4.92 -13.48
C LYS A 23 14.69 6.27 -13.03
N ASP A 24 13.53 6.29 -12.38
CA ASP A 24 12.80 7.54 -12.09
C ASP A 24 13.12 8.11 -10.70
N ARG A 25 13.50 7.26 -9.73
CA ARG A 25 13.87 7.69 -8.37
C ARG A 25 14.95 6.83 -7.74
N ALA A 26 15.93 7.49 -7.10
CA ALA A 26 17.04 6.84 -6.42
C ALA A 26 16.66 6.34 -5.02
N ASN A 27 15.90 7.14 -4.26
CA ASN A 27 15.44 6.88 -2.88
C ASN A 27 14.03 7.46 -2.66
N ILE A 28 13.37 7.01 -1.60
CA ILE A 28 12.18 7.65 -1.02
C ILE A 28 12.70 8.81 -0.16
N ASP A 29 12.10 10.00 -0.26
CA ASP A 29 12.46 11.12 0.62
C ASP A 29 11.77 10.99 2.00
N ASP A 30 12.17 11.86 2.94
CA ASP A 30 11.66 11.78 4.31
C ASP A 30 10.17 12.13 4.43
N ASP A 31 9.66 13.00 3.55
CA ASP A 31 8.25 13.39 3.54
C ASP A 31 7.38 12.23 3.02
N GLU A 32 7.80 11.59 1.93
CA GLU A 32 7.16 10.39 1.41
C GLU A 32 7.18 9.26 2.44
N LEU A 33 8.31 9.03 3.10
CA LEU A 33 8.41 8.05 4.17
C LEU A 33 7.44 8.36 5.32
N ARG A 34 7.29 9.64 5.69
CA ARG A 34 6.35 10.08 6.74
C ARG A 34 4.90 9.81 6.33
N GLU A 35 4.52 10.15 5.12
CA GLU A 35 3.16 9.90 4.60
C GLU A 35 2.84 8.41 4.55
N PHE A 36 3.80 7.56 4.15
CA PHE A 36 3.62 6.10 4.18
C PHE A 36 3.42 5.56 5.60
N ARG A 37 4.15 6.09 6.59
CA ARG A 37 3.96 5.71 8.01
C ARG A 37 2.59 6.15 8.52
N LEU A 38 2.12 7.34 8.13
CA LEU A 38 0.80 7.83 8.49
C LEU A 38 -0.30 6.96 7.88
N LEU A 39 -0.18 6.62 6.59
CA LEU A 39 -1.09 5.73 5.89
C LEU A 39 -1.17 4.35 6.58
N ALA A 40 -0.03 3.73 6.88
CA ALA A 40 0.02 2.45 7.57
C ALA A 40 -0.67 2.51 8.95
N LYS A 41 -0.48 3.60 9.69
CA LYS A 41 -1.12 3.80 11.01
C LYS A 41 -2.64 3.99 10.90
N ASN A 42 -3.11 4.65 9.85
CA ASN A 42 -4.54 4.85 9.60
C ASN A 42 -5.20 3.52 9.19
N LEU A 43 -4.59 2.80 8.26
CA LEU A 43 -5.09 1.50 7.81
C LEU A 43 -5.04 0.43 8.91
N GLN A 44 -4.10 0.51 9.85
CA GLN A 44 -4.07 -0.40 11.02
C GLN A 44 -5.35 -0.33 11.86
N LYS A 45 -6.02 0.84 11.87
CA LYS A 45 -7.26 1.06 12.62
C LYS A 45 -8.51 0.87 11.76
N ALA A 46 -8.34 0.71 10.45
CA ALA A 46 -9.45 0.57 9.53
C ALA A 46 -10.13 -0.78 9.75
N THR A 47 -11.45 -0.75 9.78
CA THR A 47 -12.31 -1.93 9.80
C THR A 47 -12.70 -2.31 8.38
N ASP A 48 -13.28 -3.49 8.19
CA ASP A 48 -13.75 -3.94 6.87
C ASP A 48 -14.76 -2.96 6.26
N LYS A 49 -15.52 -2.24 7.10
CA LYS A 49 -16.45 -1.19 6.67
C LYS A 49 -15.75 0.05 6.12
N ASP A 50 -14.54 0.33 6.57
CA ASP A 50 -13.71 1.44 6.07
C ASP A 50 -12.97 1.04 4.79
N ILE A 51 -12.64 -0.26 4.65
CA ILE A 51 -11.94 -0.81 3.48
C ILE A 51 -12.89 -1.08 2.31
N ALA A 52 -14.12 -1.56 2.54
CA ALA A 52 -15.06 -1.90 1.49
C ALA A 52 -15.36 -0.76 0.48
N PRO A 53 -15.55 0.50 0.91
CA PRO A 53 -15.71 1.62 -0.02
C PRO A 53 -14.47 1.86 -0.89
N LEU A 54 -13.27 1.69 -0.31
CA LEU A 54 -11.99 1.85 -1.01
C LEU A 54 -11.72 0.74 -2.03
N LEU A 55 -12.31 -0.44 -1.83
CA LEU A 55 -12.30 -1.51 -2.84
C LEU A 55 -13.31 -1.20 -3.94
N ALA A 56 -14.52 -0.75 -3.57
CA ALA A 56 -15.59 -0.45 -4.52
C ALA A 56 -15.27 0.73 -5.45
N ASP A 57 -14.54 1.75 -4.94
CA ASP A 57 -14.12 2.91 -5.72
C ASP A 57 -12.80 2.68 -6.51
N GLY A 58 -12.19 1.49 -6.37
CA GLY A 58 -10.96 1.11 -7.05
C GLY A 58 -9.69 1.75 -6.50
N ARG A 59 -9.74 2.41 -5.33
CA ARG A 59 -8.55 2.98 -4.68
C ARG A 59 -7.66 1.93 -4.02
N LEU A 60 -8.25 0.80 -3.63
CA LEU A 60 -7.58 -0.41 -3.21
C LEU A 60 -7.96 -1.55 -4.14
N THR A 61 -7.03 -2.46 -4.34
CA THR A 61 -7.27 -3.72 -5.06
C THR A 61 -6.88 -4.84 -4.12
N GLU A 62 -7.82 -5.74 -3.87
CA GLU A 62 -7.54 -6.94 -3.11
C GLU A 62 -6.70 -7.90 -3.96
N ILE A 63 -5.58 -8.35 -3.41
CA ILE A 63 -4.75 -9.37 -4.07
C ILE A 63 -5.25 -10.73 -3.59
N CYS A 64 -6.26 -11.25 -4.27
CA CYS A 64 -6.83 -12.57 -4.01
C CYS A 64 -6.16 -13.61 -4.91
N ASN A 65 -5.45 -14.57 -4.30
CA ASN A 65 -4.74 -15.66 -4.95
C ASN A 65 -3.61 -15.19 -5.90
N GLY A 66 -2.37 -15.61 -5.65
CA GLY A 66 -1.17 -15.16 -6.38
C GLY A 66 -1.09 -15.48 -7.88
N ASP A 67 -2.20 -15.77 -8.56
CA ASP A 67 -2.29 -16.32 -9.92
C ASP A 67 -3.22 -15.54 -10.87
N GLN A 68 -3.44 -14.24 -10.65
CA GLN A 68 -3.96 -13.38 -11.73
C GLN A 68 -3.07 -12.14 -11.88
N ALA A 69 -2.13 -12.28 -12.82
CA ALA A 69 -1.32 -11.21 -13.40
C ALA A 69 -2.04 -10.57 -14.59
#